data_AF-A0AAW1TTX5-F1
#
_entry.id   AF-A0AAW1TTX5-F1
#
_cell.length_a   1.000
_cell.length_b   1.000
_cell.length_c   1.000
_cell.angle_alpha   90.00
_cell.angle_beta   90.00
_cell.angle_gamma   90.00
#
_symmetry.space_group_name_H-M   'P 1'
#
loop_
_entity.id
_entity.type
_entity.pdbx_description
1 polymer ?
#
loop_
_entity_poly.entity_id
_entity_poly.type
_entity_poly.pdbx_seq_one_letter_code
_entity_poly.pdbx_strand_id
1 'polypeptide(L)'
;MTNHGEIFEKPPRVTSVADLRVITRFAEIKKRFIFSDPIFDIVSIVDPKVAQEYRVKSLTHILSRFPFLKTHVYSQELDNEWRQHALLDYTTHNIDVNSPADVYWGKVFSLKNNMNIQIFSNLKIVIGMLIVLPFANASVERVFSSLNLIKSDQRNK
;
A
#
# COMPACT_ATOMS: atom_id res chain seq x y z
N MET A 1 -14.28 35.07 -49.87
CA MET A 1 -15.13 34.13 -49.12
C MET A 1 -14.22 33.10 -48.49
N THR A 2 -14.26 33.04 -47.16
CA THR A 2 -13.17 32.60 -46.28
C THR A 2 -13.14 31.09 -46.11
N ASN A 3 -11.97 30.49 -46.37
CA ASN A 3 -11.63 29.12 -46.02
C ASN A 3 -11.37 29.04 -44.51
N HIS A 4 -12.14 28.24 -43.77
CA HIS A 4 -11.81 27.83 -42.40
C HIS A 4 -11.28 26.40 -42.44
N GLY A 5 -9.95 26.27 -42.42
CA GLY A 5 -9.26 25.00 -42.23
C GLY A 5 -9.32 24.56 -40.78
N GLU A 6 -9.67 23.29 -40.56
CA GLU A 6 -9.61 22.60 -39.28
C GLU A 6 -8.21 22.66 -38.69
N ILE A 7 -8.11 23.20 -37.48
CA ILE A 7 -6.88 23.23 -36.70
C ILE A 7 -6.77 21.86 -36.00
N PHE A 8 -6.14 20.90 -36.68
CA PHE A 8 -5.68 19.68 -36.02
C PHE A 8 -4.61 20.06 -34.99
N GLU A 9 -4.98 20.09 -33.70
CA GLU A 9 -4.01 20.19 -32.59
C GLU A 9 -3.04 19.02 -32.67
N LYS A 10 -1.83 19.31 -33.16
CA LYS A 10 -0.75 18.33 -33.22
C LYS A 10 -0.31 18.00 -31.79
N PRO A 11 -0.22 16.72 -31.40
CA PRO A 11 0.25 16.35 -30.07
C PRO A 11 1.67 16.88 -29.84
N PRO A 12 2.03 17.25 -28.60
CA PRO A 12 3.32 17.86 -28.29
C PRO A 12 4.46 16.95 -28.76
N ARG A 13 5.39 17.50 -29.55
CA ARG A 13 6.57 16.76 -30.05
C ARG A 13 7.46 16.39 -28.87
N VAL A 14 7.60 15.09 -28.64
CA VAL A 14 8.60 14.54 -27.71
C VAL A 14 9.98 14.80 -28.31
N THR A 15 10.78 15.65 -27.66
CA THR A 15 12.03 16.22 -28.20
C THR A 15 13.29 15.46 -27.79
N SER A 16 13.19 14.40 -26.98
CA SER A 16 14.36 13.64 -26.51
C SER A 16 14.08 12.15 -26.31
N VAL A 17 15.07 11.31 -26.64
CA VAL A 17 15.06 9.85 -26.38
C VAL A 17 15.00 9.57 -24.86
N ALA A 18 15.50 10.47 -24.04
CA ALA A 18 15.40 10.39 -22.58
C ALA A 18 13.94 10.58 -22.11
N ASP A 19 13.20 11.52 -22.70
CA ASP A 19 11.78 11.74 -22.38
C ASP A 19 10.93 10.54 -22.77
N LEU A 20 11.20 9.92 -23.93
CA LEU A 20 10.55 8.67 -24.34
C LEU A 20 10.82 7.53 -23.34
N ARG A 21 12.05 7.38 -22.85
CA ARG A 21 12.39 6.34 -21.86
C ARG A 21 11.69 6.57 -20.53
N VAL A 22 11.62 7.82 -20.08
CA VAL A 22 10.93 8.19 -18.84
C VAL A 22 9.43 7.92 -18.97
N ILE A 23 8.79 8.37 -20.06
CA ILE A 23 7.36 8.15 -20.31
C ILE A 23 7.02 6.65 -20.39
N THR A 24 7.83 5.85 -21.08
CA THR A 24 7.61 4.39 -21.18
C THR A 24 7.71 3.70 -19.82
N ARG A 25 8.68 4.08 -18.97
CA ARG A 25 8.78 3.55 -17.61
C ARG A 25 7.60 3.96 -16.74
N PHE A 26 7.10 5.19 -16.87
CA PHE A 26 5.90 5.63 -16.18
C PHE A 26 4.63 4.90 -16.65
N ALA A 27 4.52 4.62 -17.95
CA ALA A 27 3.41 3.83 -18.50
C ALA A 27 3.44 2.38 -17.98
N GLU A 28 4.63 1.79 -17.81
CA GLU A 28 4.76 0.47 -17.18
C GLU A 28 4.40 0.49 -15.69
N ILE A 29 4.79 1.54 -14.95
CA ILE A 29 4.41 1.69 -13.54
C ILE A 29 2.89 1.83 -13.43
N LYS A 30 2.25 2.64 -14.28
CA LYS A 30 0.78 2.76 -14.33
C LYS A 30 0.08 1.47 -14.76
N LYS A 31 0.70 0.64 -15.60
CA LYS A 31 0.15 -0.70 -15.94
C LYS A 31 0.27 -1.69 -14.78
N ARG A 32 1.29 -1.54 -13.93
CA ARG A 32 1.51 -2.38 -12.74
C ARG A 32 0.64 -1.93 -11.55
N PHE A 33 0.24 -0.65 -11.51
CA PHE A 33 -0.66 -0.09 -10.51
C PHE A 33 -2.09 0.01 -11.06
N ILE A 34 -2.93 -0.96 -10.70
CA ILE A 34 -4.38 -0.84 -10.94
C ILE A 34 -4.91 0.09 -9.83
N PHE A 35 -5.34 1.30 -10.17
CA PHE A 35 -5.84 2.27 -9.18
C PHE A 35 -7.30 2.01 -8.76
N SER A 36 -8.01 1.12 -9.47
CA SER A 36 -9.34 0.60 -9.09
C SER A 36 -9.24 -0.64 -8.20
N ASP A 37 -8.06 -0.92 -7.67
CA ASP A 37 -7.76 -2.15 -6.96
C ASP A 37 -8.39 -2.11 -5.56
N PRO A 38 -9.08 -3.18 -5.11
CA PRO A 38 -9.60 -3.32 -3.75
C PRO A 38 -8.51 -3.36 -2.65
N ILE A 39 -7.32 -2.82 -2.90
CA ILE A 39 -6.27 -2.57 -1.91
C ILE A 39 -6.84 -1.81 -0.71
N PHE A 40 -7.79 -0.90 -0.90
CA PHE A 40 -8.42 -0.18 0.21
C PHE A 40 -9.20 -1.08 1.17
N ASP A 41 -9.85 -2.13 0.65
CA ASP A 41 -10.51 -3.14 1.49
C ASP A 41 -9.45 -3.93 2.30
N ILE A 42 -8.31 -4.23 1.68
CA ILE A 42 -7.18 -4.94 2.33
C ILE A 42 -6.52 -4.07 3.40
N VAL A 43 -6.39 -2.76 3.16
CA VAL A 43 -5.79 -1.82 4.12
C VAL A 43 -6.67 -1.68 5.36
N SER A 44 -7.99 -1.77 5.23
CA SER A 44 -8.89 -1.69 6.40
C SER A 44 -8.64 -2.79 7.43
N ILE A 45 -8.10 -3.94 7.02
CA ILE A 45 -7.75 -5.08 7.90
C ILE A 45 -6.69 -4.69 8.95
N VAL A 46 -5.89 -3.66 8.64
CA VAL A 46 -4.82 -3.15 9.49
C VAL A 46 -5.36 -2.24 10.59
N ASP A 47 -6.59 -1.75 10.48
CA ASP A 47 -7.20 -0.97 11.56
C ASP A 47 -7.29 -1.83 12.83
N PRO A 48 -6.82 -1.34 14.00
CA PRO A 48 -6.80 -2.14 15.23
C PRO A 48 -8.16 -2.73 15.62
N LYS A 49 -9.25 -2.00 15.39
CA LYS A 49 -10.61 -2.47 15.73
C LYS A 49 -11.03 -3.59 14.79
N VAL A 50 -10.81 -3.41 13.49
CA VAL A 50 -11.10 -4.44 12.47
C VAL A 50 -10.25 -5.69 12.69
N ALA A 51 -8.98 -5.52 13.01
CA ALA A 51 -8.03 -6.61 13.26
C ALA A 51 -8.44 -7.44 14.49
N GLN A 52 -8.83 -6.78 15.57
CA GLN A 52 -9.27 -7.45 16.81
C GLN A 52 -10.58 -8.22 16.62
N GLU A 53 -11.53 -7.65 15.87
CA GLU A 53 -12.81 -8.32 15.59
C GLU A 53 -12.62 -9.65 14.83
N TYR A 54 -11.46 -9.85 14.21
CA TYR A 54 -11.07 -11.10 13.54
C TYR A 54 -12.15 -11.57 12.54
N ARG A 55 -12.79 -10.61 11.84
CA ARG A 55 -13.77 -10.93 10.78
C ARG A 55 -13.09 -11.63 9.61
N VAL A 56 -11.89 -11.18 9.26
CA VAL A 56 -11.02 -11.83 8.28
C VAL A 56 -10.33 -13.02 8.96
N LYS A 57 -10.69 -14.24 8.57
CA LYS A 57 -10.18 -15.47 9.22
C LYS A 57 -8.82 -15.93 8.71
N SER A 58 -8.42 -15.47 7.52
CA SER A 58 -7.16 -15.86 6.90
C SER A 58 -6.58 -14.71 6.09
N LEU A 59 -5.27 -14.53 6.20
CA LEU A 59 -4.49 -13.56 5.42
C LEU A 59 -3.88 -14.19 4.16
N THR A 60 -4.16 -15.45 3.85
CA THR A 60 -3.66 -16.13 2.64
C THR A 60 -4.06 -15.42 1.35
N HIS A 61 -5.23 -14.76 1.31
CA HIS A 61 -5.66 -13.96 0.16
C HIS A 61 -4.69 -12.79 -0.12
N ILE A 62 -4.05 -12.23 0.91
CA ILE A 62 -3.02 -11.19 0.78
C ILE A 62 -1.76 -11.78 0.16
N LEU A 63 -1.36 -13.00 0.55
CA LEU A 63 -0.23 -13.69 -0.07
C LEU A 63 -0.50 -14.02 -1.54
N SER A 64 -1.75 -14.32 -1.91
CA SER A 64 -2.13 -14.51 -3.31
C SER A 64 -2.10 -13.21 -4.10
N ARG A 65 -2.47 -12.07 -3.48
CA ARG A 65 -2.36 -10.74 -4.11
C ARG A 65 -0.91 -10.29 -4.26
N PHE A 66 -0.06 -10.62 -3.29
CA PHE A 66 1.34 -10.23 -3.23
C PHE A 66 2.26 -11.46 -3.17
N PRO A 67 2.50 -12.15 -4.29
CA PRO A 67 3.27 -13.40 -4.32
C PRO A 67 4.69 -13.29 -3.75
N PHE A 68 5.30 -12.10 -3.80
CA PHE A 68 6.64 -11.86 -3.24
C PHE A 68 6.69 -12.03 -1.71
N LEU A 69 5.55 -11.94 -1.00
CA LEU A 69 5.51 -12.20 0.44
C LEU A 69 5.72 -13.69 0.74
N LYS A 70 5.34 -14.59 -0.17
CA LYS A 70 5.45 -16.06 0.04
C LYS A 70 6.89 -16.54 0.21
N THR A 71 7.88 -15.75 -0.19
CA THR A 71 9.31 -16.07 0.04
C THR A 71 9.81 -15.61 1.41
N HIS A 72 9.02 -14.82 2.14
CA HIS A 72 9.40 -14.20 3.40
C HIS A 72 8.53 -14.67 4.58
N VAL A 73 7.35 -15.25 4.30
CA VAL A 73 6.42 -15.72 5.32
C VAL A 73 5.85 -17.10 4.99
N TYR A 74 5.58 -17.88 6.03
CA TYR A 74 4.89 -19.16 5.92
C TYR A 74 3.40 -18.95 6.12
N SER A 75 2.56 -19.35 5.15
CA SER A 75 1.12 -19.07 5.20
C SER A 75 0.42 -19.65 6.43
N GLN A 76 0.83 -20.84 6.88
CA GLN A 76 0.23 -21.49 8.04
C GLN A 76 0.60 -20.76 9.33
N GLU A 77 1.87 -20.37 9.48
CA GLU A 77 2.34 -19.58 10.63
C GLU A 77 1.71 -18.20 10.65
N LEU A 78 1.54 -17.56 9.49
CA LEU A 78 0.84 -16.27 9.37
C LEU A 78 -0.60 -16.34 9.89
N ASP A 79 -1.37 -17.35 9.48
CA ASP A 79 -2.76 -17.49 9.94
C ASP A 79 -2.84 -17.88 11.42
N ASN A 80 -1.87 -18.65 11.92
CA ASN A 80 -1.76 -18.95 13.34
C ASN A 80 -1.44 -17.69 14.16
N GLU A 81 -0.43 -16.92 13.76
CA GLU A 81 -0.06 -15.63 14.37
C GLU A 81 -1.24 -14.64 14.32
N TRP A 82 -1.98 -14.58 13.21
CA TRP A 82 -3.16 -13.73 13.06
C TRP A 82 -4.29 -14.10 14.04
N ARG A 83 -4.54 -15.41 14.22
CA ARG A 83 -5.51 -15.89 15.21
C ARG A 83 -5.05 -15.63 16.64
N GLN A 84 -3.79 -15.90 16.94
CA GLN A 84 -3.20 -15.66 18.26
C GLN A 84 -3.27 -14.19 18.64
N HIS A 85 -3.02 -13.29 17.69
CA HIS A 85 -3.19 -11.86 17.87
C HIS A 85 -4.62 -11.50 18.31
N ALA A 86 -5.65 -12.05 17.65
CA ALA A 86 -7.05 -11.78 18.00
C ALA A 86 -7.47 -12.32 19.38
N LEU A 87 -6.76 -13.32 19.89
CA LEU A 87 -6.99 -13.94 21.20
C LEU A 87 -6.11 -13.33 22.31
N LEU A 88 -5.33 -12.30 22.00
CA LEU A 88 -4.39 -11.71 22.94
C LEU A 88 -5.14 -11.01 24.09
N ASP A 89 -4.60 -11.12 25.30
CA ASP A 89 -5.05 -10.29 26.43
C ASP A 89 -4.48 -8.87 26.31
N TYR A 90 -5.22 -8.00 25.62
CA TYR A 90 -4.83 -6.61 25.36
C TYR A 90 -4.64 -5.80 26.64
N THR A 91 -5.41 -6.08 27.69
CA THR A 91 -5.31 -5.42 29.00
C THR A 91 -3.98 -5.72 29.67
N THR A 92 -3.59 -6.99 29.69
CA THR A 92 -2.31 -7.42 30.30
C THR A 92 -1.11 -6.85 29.54
N HIS A 93 -1.23 -6.69 28.22
CA HIS A 93 -0.16 -6.17 27.37
C HIS A 93 -0.20 -4.64 27.17
N ASN A 94 -1.12 -3.91 27.82
CA ASN A 94 -1.31 -2.48 27.67
C ASN A 94 -1.45 -2.04 26.20
N ILE A 95 -2.21 -2.81 25.43
CA ILE A 95 -2.51 -2.55 24.01
C ILE A 95 -3.92 -1.97 23.93
N ASP A 96 -4.05 -0.79 23.31
CA ASP A 96 -5.31 -0.08 23.16
C ASP A 96 -5.72 -0.05 21.68
N VAL A 97 -6.90 -0.58 21.37
CA VAL A 97 -7.47 -0.61 20.01
C VAL A 97 -7.92 0.76 19.51
N ASN A 98 -8.00 1.76 20.38
CA ASN A 98 -8.24 3.15 19.98
C ASN A 98 -6.96 3.91 19.67
N SER A 99 -5.79 3.31 19.90
CA SER A 99 -4.52 3.92 19.53
C SER A 99 -4.30 3.92 18.01
N PRO A 100 -3.48 4.84 17.50
CA PRO A 100 -3.08 4.83 16.09
C PRO A 100 -2.50 3.48 15.66
N ALA A 101 -2.76 3.06 14.41
CA ALA A 101 -2.39 1.73 13.93
C ALA A 101 -0.88 1.44 14.07
N ASP A 102 -0.02 2.43 13.86
CA ASP A 102 1.43 2.33 14.04
C ASP A 102 1.82 2.05 15.49
N VAL A 103 1.16 2.70 16.45
CA VAL A 103 1.38 2.49 17.89
C VAL A 103 0.87 1.11 18.31
N TYR A 104 -0.33 0.74 17.86
CA TYR A 104 -0.94 -0.55 18.13
C TYR A 104 -0.07 -1.71 17.64
N TRP A 105 0.26 -1.71 16.34
CA TRP A 105 1.07 -2.75 15.73
C TRP A 105 2.51 -2.74 16.24
N GLY A 106 3.05 -1.57 16.56
CA GLY A 106 4.35 -1.45 17.23
C GLY A 106 4.40 -2.23 18.54
N LYS A 107 3.35 -2.13 19.38
CA LYS A 107 3.23 -2.90 20.62
C LYS A 107 3.06 -4.39 20.35
N VAL A 108 2.14 -4.78 19.46
CA VAL A 108 1.92 -6.20 19.11
C VAL A 108 3.24 -6.85 18.64
N PHE A 109 3.96 -6.18 17.74
CA PHE A 109 5.22 -6.72 17.21
C PHE A 109 6.38 -6.66 18.21
N SER A 110 6.27 -5.90 19.30
CA SER A 110 7.26 -5.91 20.38
C SER A 110 7.12 -7.13 21.31
N LEU A 111 6.00 -7.86 21.23
CA LEU A 111 5.74 -9.01 22.08
C LEU A 111 6.68 -10.18 21.79
N LYS A 112 7.20 -10.75 22.88
CA LYS A 112 8.14 -11.86 22.86
C LYS A 112 7.71 -12.94 23.83
N ASN A 113 8.05 -14.18 23.50
CA ASN A 113 7.83 -15.31 24.39
C ASN A 113 8.88 -15.37 25.52
N ASN A 114 8.76 -16.35 26.41
CA ASN A 114 9.67 -16.58 27.52
C ASN A 114 11.13 -16.84 27.11
N MET A 115 11.36 -17.17 25.83
CA MET A 115 12.69 -17.35 25.24
C MET A 115 13.22 -16.07 24.55
N ASN A 116 12.54 -14.93 24.72
CA ASN A 116 12.87 -13.64 24.10
C ASN A 116 12.81 -13.67 22.55
N ILE A 117 12.06 -14.62 21.98
CA ILE A 117 11.79 -14.73 20.54
C ILE A 117 10.50 -13.98 20.21
N GLN A 118 10.50 -13.26 19.09
CA GLN A 118 9.34 -12.49 18.62
C GLN A 118 8.18 -13.42 18.26
N ILE A 119 6.98 -13.14 18.78
CA ILE A 119 5.80 -14.00 18.61
C ILE A 119 5.18 -13.83 17.22
N PHE A 120 5.16 -12.60 16.70
CA PHE A 120 4.41 -12.21 15.49
C PHE A 120 5.33 -11.87 14.31
N SER A 121 6.26 -12.75 13.98
CA SER A 121 7.32 -12.49 13.00
C SER A 121 6.80 -12.44 11.55
N ASN A 122 5.93 -13.37 11.16
CA ASN A 122 5.34 -13.41 9.83
C ASN A 122 4.32 -12.28 9.66
N LEU A 123 3.49 -12.08 10.68
CA LEU A 123 2.46 -11.06 10.73
C LEU A 123 3.06 -9.66 10.63
N LYS A 124 4.20 -9.41 11.29
CA LYS A 124 4.93 -8.14 11.17
C LYS A 124 5.30 -7.81 9.73
N ILE A 125 5.77 -8.78 8.96
CA ILE A 125 6.17 -8.57 7.56
C ILE A 125 4.95 -8.19 6.72
N VAL A 126 3.86 -8.95 6.85
CA VAL A 126 2.64 -8.74 6.06
C VAL A 126 1.98 -7.41 6.41
N ILE A 127 1.68 -7.18 7.69
CA ILE A 127 1.00 -5.96 8.15
C ILE A 127 1.88 -4.73 7.94
N GLY A 128 3.18 -4.83 8.19
CA GLY A 128 4.12 -3.74 7.93
C GLY A 128 4.09 -3.30 6.46
N MET A 129 4.02 -4.24 5.52
CA MET A 129 3.87 -3.92 4.10
C MET A 129 2.53 -3.21 3.83
N LEU A 130 1.42 -3.71 4.39
CA LEU A 130 0.09 -3.12 4.20
C LEU A 130 -0.02 -1.68 4.75
N ILE A 131 0.62 -1.38 5.89
CA ILE A 131 0.68 -0.02 6.46
C ILE A 131 1.43 0.94 5.52
N VAL A 132 2.47 0.46 4.84
CA VAL A 132 3.28 1.29 3.93
C VAL A 132 2.57 1.59 2.61
N LEU A 133 1.66 0.73 2.16
CA LEU A 133 0.97 0.89 0.86
C LEU A 133 0.23 2.24 0.73
N PRO A 134 -0.66 2.66 1.67
CA PRO A 134 -1.32 3.97 1.59
C PRO A 134 -0.33 5.14 1.57
N PHE A 135 0.74 5.06 2.37
CA PHE A 135 1.74 6.12 2.46
C PHE A 135 2.54 6.28 1.16
N ALA A 136 2.97 5.16 0.58
CA ALA A 136 3.66 5.15 -0.71
C ALA A 136 2.75 5.70 -1.82
N ASN A 137 1.47 5.30 -1.84
CA ASN A 137 0.52 5.78 -2.84
C ASN A 137 0.27 7.30 -2.71
N ALA A 138 -0.01 7.81 -1.51
CA ALA A 138 -0.24 9.24 -1.28
C ALA A 138 1.00 10.09 -1.64
N SER A 139 2.20 9.58 -1.37
CA SER A 139 3.45 10.25 -1.74
C SER A 139 3.60 10.35 -3.26
N VAL A 140 3.26 9.28 -3.98
CA VAL A 140 3.28 9.24 -5.45
C VAL A 140 2.23 10.20 -6.03
N GLU A 141 1.00 10.21 -5.49
CA GLU A 141 -0.07 11.14 -5.90
C GLU A 141 0.32 12.61 -5.70
N ARG A 142 1.01 12.93 -4.60
CA ARG A 142 1.51 14.28 -4.34
C ARG A 142 2.52 14.72 -5.42
N VAL A 143 3.50 13.86 -5.73
CA VAL A 143 4.48 14.15 -6.79
C VAL A 143 3.79 14.32 -8.14
N PHE A 144 2.83 13.45 -8.49
CA PHE A 144 2.06 13.60 -9.72
C PHE A 144 1.23 14.88 -9.77
N SER A 145 0.63 15.29 -8.65
CA SER A 145 -0.12 16.54 -8.53
C SER A 145 0.80 17.74 -8.78
N SER A 146 1.99 17.76 -8.17
CA SER A 146 3.00 18.80 -8.41
C SER A 146 3.44 18.86 -9.87
N LEU A 147 3.67 17.70 -10.51
CA LEU A 147 4.03 17.65 -11.94
C LEU A 147 2.91 18.13 -12.86
N ASN A 148 1.65 17.81 -12.55
CA ASN A 148 0.50 18.29 -13.31
C ASN A 148 0.30 19.80 -13.16
N LEU A 149 0.51 20.35 -11.97
CA LEU A 149 0.53 21.80 -11.73
C LEU A 149 1.57 22.48 -12.61
N ILE A 150 2.82 22.00 -12.63
CA ILE A 150 3.89 22.57 -13.46
C ILE A 150 3.53 22.51 -14.95
N LYS A 151 2.95 21.40 -15.43
CA LYS A 151 2.54 21.26 -16.84
C LYS A 151 1.36 22.15 -17.21
N SER A 152 0.40 22.34 -16.32
CA SER A 152 -0.76 23.21 -16.55
C SER A 152 -0.36 24.70 -16.51
N ASP A 153 0.58 25.06 -15.64
CA ASP A 153 1.05 26.44 -15.46
C ASP A 153 1.91 26.91 -16.65
N GLN A 154 2.68 26.00 -17.27
CA GLN A 154 3.40 26.26 -18.53
C GLN A 154 2.47 26.39 -19.76
N ARG A 155 1.21 25.97 -19.68
CA ARG A 155 0.23 26.05 -20.78
C ARG A 155 -0.63 27.33 -20.69
N ASN A 156 -0.59 28.03 -19.56
CA ASN A 156 -1.31 29.30 -19.33
C ASN A 156 -0.44 30.55 -19.57
N LYS A 157 0.69 30.39 -20.28
CA LYS A 157 1.56 31.47 -20.76
C LYS A 157 1.61 31.51 -22.28
#